data_AF-A0A7K4J299-F1
#
_entry.id   AF-A0A7K4J299-F1
#
_cell.length_a   1.000
_cell.length_b   1.000
_cell.length_c   1.000
_cell.angle_alpha   90.00
_cell.angle_beta   90.00
_cell.angle_gamma   90.00
#
_symmetry.space_group_name_H-M   'P 1'
#
loop_
_entity.id
_entity.type
_entity.pdbx_description
1 polymer ?
#
loop_
_entity_poly.entity_id
_entity_poly.type
_entity_poly.pdbx_seq_one_letter_code
_entity_poly.pdbx_strand_id
1 'polypeptide(L)' 'FLGEKPYICEICGKSFTSRPNMKRHRRTHTGEKPYPCDVCGQRFRFSNMLKAHKEK' A
#
# COMPACT_ATOMS: atom_id res chain seq x y z
N PHE A 1 17.98 14.39 -18.58
CA PHE A 1 16.65 13.89 -18.99
C PHE A 1 15.92 13.41 -17.76
N LEU A 2 14.71 13.93 -17.56
CA LEU A 2 13.95 13.82 -16.32
C LEU A 2 13.75 12.35 -15.94
N GLY A 3 13.98 12.02 -14.67
CA GLY A 3 13.62 10.72 -14.11
C GLY A 3 12.09 10.59 -14.08
N GLU A 4 11.50 10.35 -15.25
CA GLU A 4 10.08 10.17 -15.45
C GLU A 4 9.66 8.91 -14.73
N LYS A 5 9.23 9.09 -13.48
CA LYS A 5 8.54 8.08 -12.70
C LYS A 5 7.20 7.83 -13.39
N PRO A 6 7.08 6.77 -14.23
CA PRO A 6 5.97 6.66 -15.17
C PRO A 6 4.66 6.29 -14.45
N TYR A 7 4.74 5.95 -13.17
CA TYR A 7 3.60 5.55 -12.36
C TYR A 7 3.18 6.71 -11.47
N ILE A 8 2.20 7.47 -11.92
CA ILE A 8 1.64 8.61 -11.18
C ILE A 8 0.37 8.15 -10.46
N CYS A 9 0.20 8.60 -9.21
CA CYS A 9 -1.03 8.44 -8.47
C CYS A 9 -2.02 9.51 -8.91
N GLU A 10 -3.14 9.12 -9.52
CA GLU A 10 -4.16 10.05 -10.02
C GLU A 10 -4.91 10.81 -8.90
N ILE A 11 -4.82 10.34 -7.66
CA ILE A 11 -5.52 10.96 -6.51
C ILE A 11 -4.74 12.15 -5.95
N CYS A 12 -3.42 12.08 -5.92
CA CYS A 12 -2.57 13.11 -5.30
C CYS A 12 -1.40 13.58 -6.17
N GLY A 13 -1.31 13.13 -7.42
CA GLY A 13 -0.24 13.48 -8.37
C GLY A 13 1.14 12.89 -8.03
N LYS A 14 1.25 12.08 -6.97
CA LYS A 14 2.56 11.57 -6.52
C LYS A 14 3.12 10.53 -7.49
N SER A 15 4.37 10.69 -7.88
CA SER A 15 5.03 9.83 -8.86
C SER A 15 5.91 8.75 -8.21
N PHE A 16 5.91 7.56 -8.81
CA PHE A 16 6.59 6.36 -8.34
C PHE A 16 7.42 5.72 -9.47
N THR A 17 8.56 5.12 -9.08
CA THR A 17 9.45 4.41 -10.00
C THR A 17 8.90 3.06 -10.45
N SER A 18 7.91 2.50 -9.74
CA SER A 18 7.35 1.18 -10.05
C SER A 18 5.83 1.11 -9.85
N ARG A 19 5.16 0.33 -10.71
CA ARG A 19 3.71 0.09 -10.66
C ARG A 19 3.27 -0.50 -9.30
N PRO A 20 3.97 -1.49 -8.71
CA PRO A 20 3.58 -2.04 -7.42
C PRO A 20 3.64 -1.00 -6.29
N ASN A 21 4.62 -0.09 -6.33
CA ASN A 21 4.73 0.98 -5.34
C ASN A 21 3.57 1.98 -5.46
N MET A 22 3.23 2.39 -6.68
CA MET A 22 2.06 3.25 -6.91
C MET A 22 0.76 2.56 -6.48
N LYS A 23 0.55 1.29 -6.86
CA LYS A 23 -0.65 0.53 -6.48
C LYS A 23 -0.76 0.37 -4.96
N ARG A 24 0.37 0.09 -4.30
CA ARG A 24 0.46 0.02 -2.83
C ARG A 24 0.14 1.36 -2.19
N HIS A 25 0.65 2.44 -2.75
CA HIS A 25 0.33 3.79 -2.31
C HIS A 25 -1.15 4.13 -2.50
N ARG A 26 -1.80 3.72 -3.59
CA ARG A 26 -3.23 3.97 -3.81
C ARG A 26 -4.11 3.47 -2.66
N ARG A 27 -3.73 2.37 -2.00
CA ARG A 27 -4.41 1.87 -0.78
C ARG A 27 -4.39 2.85 0.39
N THR A 28 -3.51 3.86 0.37
CA THR A 28 -3.49 4.93 1.38
C THR A 28 -4.68 5.86 1.27
N HIS A 29 -5.18 6.05 0.05
CA HIS A 29 -6.33 6.90 -0.24
C HIS A 29 -7.65 6.16 -0.13
N THR A 30 -7.72 4.93 -0.67
CA THR A 30 -8.96 4.15 -0.68
C THR A 30 -9.29 3.51 0.66
N GLY A 31 -8.34 3.48 1.60
CA GLY A 31 -8.51 2.78 2.88
C GLY A 31 -8.58 1.25 2.75
N GLU A 32 -8.26 0.69 1.57
CA GLU A 32 -8.30 -0.75 1.34
C GLU A 32 -7.35 -1.49 2.29
N LYS A 33 -7.90 -2.46 3.03
CA LYS A 33 -7.17 -3.30 3.99
C LYS A 33 -7.39 -4.78 3.62
N PRO A 34 -6.62 -5.30 2.66
CA PRO A 34 -6.84 -6.65 2.13
C PRO A 34 -6.28 -7.76 3.04
N TYR A 35 -5.54 -7.42 4.10
CA TYR A 35 -4.90 -8.39 4.99
C TYR A 35 -5.62 -8.46 6.34
N PRO A 36 -6.63 -9.32 6.51
CA PRO A 36 -7.26 -9.56 7.80
C PRO A 36 -6.35 -10.41 8.71
N CYS A 37 -6.36 -10.11 10.00
CA CYS A 37 -5.90 -11.01 11.04
C CYS A 37 -7.03 -12.01 11.33
N ASP A 38 -6.68 -13.29 11.28
CA ASP A 38 -7.52 -14.44 11.60
C ASP A 38 -7.81 -14.56 13.10
N VAL A 39 -6.94 -14.04 13.97
CA VAL A 39 -7.10 -14.12 15.43
C VAL A 39 -8.02 -13.03 15.97
N CYS A 40 -7.75 -11.76 15.63
CA CYS A 40 -8.46 -10.61 16.20
C CYS A 40 -9.42 -9.91 15.22
N GLY A 41 -9.44 -10.33 13.95
CA GLY A 41 -10.26 -9.69 12.91
C GLY A 41 -9.75 -8.33 12.43
N GLN A 42 -8.67 -7.79 13.00
CA GLN A 42 -8.11 -6.50 12.55
C GLN A 42 -7.59 -6.59 11.12
N ARG A 43 -7.91 -5.58 10.30
CA ARG A 43 -7.47 -5.52 8.91
C ARG A 43 -6.29 -4.58 8.76
N PHE A 44 -5.31 -5.01 7.98
CA PHE A 44 -4.08 -4.28 7.69
C PHE A 44 -3.98 -3.95 6.20
N ARG A 45 -3.33 -2.83 5.90
CA ARG A 45 -3.10 -2.35 4.54
C ARG A 45 -1.99 -3.12 3.83
N PHE A 46 -1.02 -3.62 4.59
CA PHE A 46 0.17 -4.31 4.10
C PHE A 46 0.43 -5.61 4.88
N SER A 47 1.02 -6.60 4.19
CA SER A 47 1.34 -7.90 4.78
C SER A 47 2.40 -7.81 5.88
N ASN A 48 3.38 -6.92 5.76
CA ASN A 48 4.40 -6.70 6.79
C ASN A 48 3.80 -6.14 8.09
N MET A 49 2.74 -5.33 8.00
CA MET A 49 2.02 -4.85 9.19
C MET A 49 1.24 -5.98 9.86
N LEU A 50 0.57 -6.84 9.07
CA LEU A 50 -0.10 -8.03 9.61
C LEU A 50 0.92 -8.99 10.25
N LYS A 51 2.05 -9.23 9.59
CA LYS A 51 3.11 -10.11 10.09
C LYS A 51 3.66 -9.59 11.43
N ALA A 52 4.04 -8.32 11.50
CA ALA A 52 4.50 -7.71 12.74
C ALA A 52 3.43 -7.67 13.85
N HIS A 53 2.15 -7.64 13.48
CA HIS A 53 1.05 -7.78 14.43
C HIS A 53 0.92 -9.21 14.96
N LYS A 54 1.10 -10.23 14.11
CA LYS A 54 1.02 -11.66 14.48
C LYS A 54 2.25 -12.18 15.23
N GLU A 55 3.40 -11.54 15.02
CA GLU A 55 4.66 -11.87 15.70
C GLU A 55 4.76 -11.25 17.10
N LYS A 56 3.76 -10.44 17.49
CA LYS A 56 3.54 -10.00 18.88
C LYS A 56 2.56 -10.93 19.57
#